data_AF-A0A8A4TV15-F1
#
_entry.id   AF-A0A8A4TV15-F1
#
_cell.length_a   1.000
_cell.length_b   1.000
_cell.length_c   1.000
_cell.angle_alpha   90.00
_cell.angle_beta   90.00
_cell.angle_gamma   90.00
#
_symmetry.space_group_name_H-M   'P 1'
#
loop_
_entity.id
_entity.type
_entity.pdbx_description
1 polymer ?
#
loop_
_entity_poly.entity_id
_entity_poly.type
_entity_poly.pdbx_seq_one_letter_code
_entity_poly.pdbx_strand_id
1 'polypeptide(L)'
;MTSSQAGTCRRRYIRFPADTLVWWCKDWETEPIALLDISAGGMLCEFPSEIPRGTKVSLHFEFPGFEGLIFCRCKVAHCRKGEDPFYLVGMRILELEGMDQSEFIKRLKNGLPPGTARPSDTEEEP
;
A
#
# COMPACT_ATOMS: atom_id res chain seq x y z
N MET A 1 -21.35 34.71 18.80
CA MET A 1 -21.57 34.08 17.48
C MET A 1 -20.39 33.15 17.21
N THR A 2 -20.52 31.87 17.50
CA THR A 2 -19.46 30.86 17.32
C THR A 2 -19.74 30.06 16.06
N SER A 3 -19.00 30.35 15.00
CA SER A 3 -19.05 29.59 13.75
C SER A 3 -18.30 28.28 13.93
N SER A 4 -19.03 27.18 14.10
CA SER A 4 -18.49 25.82 13.97
C SER A 4 -18.02 25.59 12.54
N GLN A 5 -16.71 25.55 12.32
CA GLN A 5 -16.15 25.06 11.06
C GLN A 5 -16.34 23.54 11.01
N ALA A 6 -17.33 23.09 10.25
CA ALA A 6 -17.45 21.70 9.84
C ALA A 6 -16.22 21.35 8.98
N GLY A 7 -15.30 20.59 9.55
CA GLY A 7 -14.17 20.01 8.82
C GLY A 7 -14.73 19.13 7.70
N THR A 8 -14.58 19.58 6.45
CA THR A 8 -14.98 18.80 5.28
C THR A 8 -14.11 17.54 5.22
N CYS A 9 -14.72 16.37 5.40
CA CYS A 9 -14.05 15.10 5.17
C CYS A 9 -13.70 14.99 3.68
N ARG A 10 -12.46 15.37 3.31
CA ARG A 10 -11.97 15.35 1.91
C ARG A 10 -11.66 13.94 1.40
N ARG A 11 -11.73 12.92 2.26
CA ARG A 11 -11.33 11.55 1.94
C ARG A 11 -12.52 10.79 1.34
N ARG A 12 -12.33 10.28 0.12
CA ARG A 12 -13.34 9.47 -0.60
C ARG A 12 -13.36 7.99 -0.18
N TYR A 13 -12.30 7.50 0.47
CA TYR A 13 -12.14 6.09 0.82
C TYR A 13 -11.69 5.91 2.26
N ILE A 14 -12.17 4.83 2.89
CA ILE A 14 -11.74 4.35 4.20
C ILE A 14 -10.32 3.77 4.07
N ARG A 15 -9.47 4.00 5.07
CA ARG A 15 -8.10 3.48 5.14
C ARG A 15 -8.02 2.34 6.14
N PHE A 16 -7.21 1.35 5.80
CA PHE A 16 -6.96 0.17 6.61
C PHE A 16 -5.46 0.11 6.93
N PRO A 17 -5.08 -0.26 8.16
CA PRO A 17 -3.69 -0.61 8.48
C PRO A 17 -3.23 -1.73 7.54
N ALA A 18 -1.99 -1.66 7.10
CA ALA A 18 -1.45 -2.59 6.10
C ALA A 18 -0.11 -3.21 6.51
N ASP A 19 0.16 -3.21 7.81
CA ASP A 19 1.26 -3.88 8.49
C ASP A 19 1.36 -5.38 8.16
N THR A 20 0.27 -5.99 7.73
CA THR A 20 0.19 -7.41 7.32
C THR A 20 0.38 -7.65 5.82
N LEU A 21 0.48 -6.60 4.99
CA LEU A 21 0.71 -6.75 3.57
C LEU A 21 2.20 -6.62 3.24
N VAL A 22 2.71 -7.57 2.45
CA VAL A 22 4.07 -7.53 1.92
C VAL A 22 4.03 -6.89 0.54
N TRP A 23 4.70 -5.74 0.40
CA TRP A 23 4.77 -4.97 -0.85
C TRP A 23 6.21 -4.90 -1.32
N TRP A 24 6.42 -5.00 -2.63
CA TRP A 24 7.73 -4.81 -3.24
C TRP A 24 7.64 -3.77 -4.34
N CYS A 25 8.66 -2.90 -4.42
CA CYS A 25 8.80 -2.04 -5.57
C CYS A 25 9.47 -2.82 -6.69
N LYS A 26 8.81 -2.95 -7.84
CA LYS A 26 9.49 -3.54 -9.00
C LYS A 26 10.66 -2.67 -9.48
N ASP A 27 10.54 -1.36 -9.28
CA ASP A 27 11.44 -0.36 -9.85
C ASP A 27 12.61 0.02 -8.89
N TRP A 28 12.51 -0.32 -7.60
CA TRP A 28 13.50 0.01 -6.57
C TRP A 28 13.71 -1.16 -5.62
N GLU A 29 14.63 -2.06 -5.99
CA GLU A 29 15.08 -3.23 -5.22
C GLU A 29 13.97 -4.18 -4.72
N THR A 30 14.35 -5.44 -4.46
CA THR A 30 13.45 -6.49 -3.98
C THR A 30 13.05 -6.34 -2.51
N GLU A 31 13.43 -5.23 -1.87
CA GLU A 31 13.17 -5.04 -0.45
C GLU A 31 11.68 -4.74 -0.18
N PRO A 32 11.11 -5.33 0.89
CA PRO A 32 9.74 -5.03 1.28
C PRO A 32 9.59 -3.56 1.66
N ILE A 33 8.57 -2.90 1.10
CA ILE A 33 8.16 -1.55 1.52
C ILE A 33 7.22 -1.68 2.71
N ALA A 34 7.51 -0.93 3.78
CA ALA A 34 6.59 -0.80 4.90
C ALA A 34 5.34 -0.02 4.48
N LEU A 35 4.21 -0.72 4.36
CA LEU A 35 2.92 -0.13 4.04
C LEU A 35 2.18 0.23 5.33
N LEU A 36 1.99 1.53 5.56
CA LEU A 36 1.34 2.01 6.78
C LEU A 36 -0.18 1.94 6.67
N ASP A 37 -0.71 2.40 5.54
CA ASP A 37 -2.14 2.36 5.28
C ASP A 37 -2.48 2.17 3.80
N ILE A 38 -3.64 1.59 3.55
CA ILE A 38 -4.18 1.40 2.21
C ILE A 38 -5.67 1.67 2.12
N SER A 39 -6.12 2.09 0.95
CA SER A 39 -7.50 2.31 0.59
C SER A 39 -7.71 1.95 -0.88
N ALA A 40 -8.97 1.89 -1.31
CA ALA A 40 -9.31 1.66 -2.72
C ALA A 40 -8.73 2.70 -3.71
N GLY A 41 -8.31 3.88 -3.21
CA GLY A 41 -7.78 4.95 -4.06
C GLY A 41 -6.27 5.17 -3.97
N GLY A 42 -5.59 4.53 -3.02
CA GLY A 42 -4.21 4.90 -2.70
C GLY A 42 -3.73 4.31 -1.39
N MET A 43 -2.45 4.52 -1.13
CA MET A 43 -1.74 3.97 0.02
C MET A 43 -0.70 4.96 0.55
N LEU A 44 -0.22 4.69 1.77
CA LEU A 44 0.86 5.42 2.42
C LEU A 44 1.97 4.43 2.78
N CYS A 45 3.18 4.72 2.33
CA CYS A 45 4.36 3.89 2.52
C CYS A 45 5.48 4.66 3.20
N GLU A 46 6.42 3.93 3.79
CA GLU A 46 7.73 4.44 4.17
C GLU A 46 8.78 4.10 3.10
N PHE A 47 9.63 5.08 2.78
CA PHE A 47 10.74 4.91 1.85
C PHE A 47 12.03 5.48 2.46
N PRO A 48 13.21 4.90 2.17
CA PRO A 48 14.49 5.39 2.67
C PRO A 48 14.94 6.70 2.01
N SER A 49 14.28 7.12 0.94
CA SER A 49 14.62 8.33 0.18
C SER A 49 13.40 9.11 -0.24
N GLU A 50 13.58 10.41 -0.47
CA GLU A 50 12.54 11.26 -1.04
C GLU A 50 12.15 10.80 -2.44
N ILE A 51 10.85 10.67 -2.70
CA ILE A 51 10.33 10.39 -4.04
C ILE A 51 9.59 11.62 -4.59
N PRO A 52 9.97 12.13 -5.77
CA PRO A 52 9.31 13.29 -6.37
C PRO A 52 7.82 13.08 -6.59
N ARG A 53 7.05 14.15 -6.37
CA ARG A 53 5.62 14.15 -6.66
C ARG A 53 5.38 13.92 -8.15
N GLY A 54 4.47 13.00 -8.45
CA GLY A 54 4.07 12.67 -9.81
C GLY A 54 4.85 11.52 -10.44
N THR A 55 5.90 11.03 -9.79
CA THR A 55 6.60 9.80 -10.18
C THR A 55 5.62 8.64 -10.24
N LYS A 56 5.75 7.83 -11.30
CA LYS A 56 4.99 6.58 -11.44
C LYS A 56 5.83 5.46 -10.83
N VAL A 57 5.17 4.59 -10.07
CA VAL A 57 5.81 3.49 -9.35
C VAL A 57 5.02 2.23 -9.61
N SER A 58 5.71 1.14 -9.94
CA SER A 58 5.11 -0.18 -10.08
C SER A 58 5.36 -1.00 -8.82
N LEU A 59 4.29 -1.42 -8.17
CA LEU A 59 4.35 -2.22 -6.95
C LEU A 59 3.73 -3.59 -7.19
N HIS A 60 4.29 -4.61 -6.56
CA HIS A 60 3.68 -5.94 -6.47
C HIS A 60 3.38 -6.24 -5.01
N PHE A 61 2.29 -6.96 -4.75
CA PHE A 61 1.96 -7.40 -3.40
C PHE A 61 1.12 -8.66 -3.41
N GLU A 62 1.18 -9.36 -2.29
CA GLU A 62 0.34 -10.51 -2.00
C GLU A 62 -0.72 -10.11 -0.98
N PHE A 63 -1.94 -10.59 -1.19
CA PHE A 63 -3.02 -10.42 -0.23
C PHE A 63 -3.21 -11.73 0.54
N PRO A 64 -3.26 -11.72 1.88
CA PRO A 64 -3.56 -12.92 2.66
C PRO A 64 -4.80 -13.64 2.16
N GLY A 65 -4.68 -14.94 1.91
CA GLY A 65 -5.76 -15.78 1.38
C GLY A 65 -6.18 -15.46 -0.07
N PHE A 66 -5.30 -14.84 -0.85
CA PHE A 66 -5.42 -14.72 -2.30
C PHE A 66 -4.26 -15.47 -2.95
N GLU A 67 -4.57 -16.46 -3.79
CA GLU A 67 -3.56 -17.17 -4.57
C GLU A 67 -3.23 -16.32 -5.81
N GLY A 68 -2.15 -15.54 -5.73
CA GLY A 68 -1.64 -14.78 -6.87
C GLY A 68 -0.94 -13.48 -6.47
N LEU A 69 -0.18 -12.95 -7.42
CA LEU A 69 0.45 -11.65 -7.31
C LEU A 69 -0.49 -10.55 -7.82
N ILE A 70 -0.62 -9.48 -7.06
CA ILE A 70 -1.37 -8.30 -7.46
C ILE A 70 -0.37 -7.24 -7.91
N PHE A 71 -0.58 -6.73 -9.13
CA PHE A 71 0.25 -5.70 -9.72
C PHE A 71 -0.48 -4.37 -9.60
N CYS A 72 0.20 -3.36 -9.08
CA CYS A 72 -0.37 -2.03 -8.89
C CYS A 72 0.53 -0.96 -9.49
N ARG A 73 -0.01 -0.20 -10.43
CA ARG A 73 0.65 1.03 -10.89
C ARG A 73 0.14 2.19 -10.08
N CYS A 74 1.06 2.93 -9.49
CA CYS A 74 0.80 4.06 -8.62
C CYS A 74 1.42 5.34 -9.16
N LYS A 75 0.92 6.48 -8.66
CA LYS A 75 1.55 7.79 -8.83
C LYS A 75 1.74 8.46 -7.47
N VAL A 76 2.94 8.97 -7.21
CA VAL A 76 3.22 9.70 -5.98
C VAL A 76 2.38 10.98 -5.94
N ALA A 77 1.50 11.06 -4.95
CA ALA A 77 0.62 12.20 -4.73
C ALA A 77 1.29 13.24 -3.82
N HIS A 78 2.05 12.80 -2.82
CA HIS A 78 2.86 13.63 -1.92
C HIS A 78 3.98 12.80 -1.29
N CYS A 79 5.06 13.46 -0.91
CA CYS A 79 6.17 12.91 -0.14
C CYS A 79 6.51 13.93 0.96
N ARG A 80 6.75 13.46 2.18
CA ARG A 80 7.18 14.31 3.31
C ARG A 80 8.15 13.54 4.18
N LYS A 81 9.00 14.26 4.92
CA LYS A 81 9.91 13.63 5.89
C LYS A 81 9.11 12.91 6.98
N GLY A 82 9.47 11.66 7.26
CA GLY A 82 8.96 10.85 8.36
C GLY A 82 9.91 10.87 9.56
N GLU A 83 9.90 9.79 10.34
CA GLU A 83 10.95 9.53 11.33
C GLU A 83 12.24 9.12 10.61
N ASP A 84 13.38 9.66 11.04
CA ASP A 84 14.68 9.37 10.44
C ASP A 84 14.97 7.87 10.50
N PRO A 85 15.39 7.20 9.41
CA PRO A 85 15.84 7.72 8.11
C PRO A 85 14.77 7.81 6.99
N PHE A 86 13.48 7.74 7.32
CA PHE A 86 12.42 7.48 6.35
C PHE A 86 11.63 8.71 5.88
N TYR A 87 11.00 8.55 4.71
CA TYR A 87 10.05 9.45 4.09
C TYR A 87 8.68 8.80 4.01
N LEU A 88 7.65 9.57 4.33
CA LEU A 88 6.25 9.16 4.17
C LEU A 88 5.77 9.53 2.77
N VAL A 89 5.52 8.50 1.96
CA VAL A 89 5.16 8.64 0.54
C VAL A 89 3.72 8.20 0.33
N GLY A 90 2.85 9.17 0.05
CA GLY A 90 1.46 8.93 -0.28
C GLY A 90 1.30 8.70 -1.78
N MET A 91 0.78 7.55 -2.16
CA MET A 91 0.60 7.11 -3.54
C MET A 91 -0.87 6.96 -3.91
N ARG A 92 -1.21 7.31 -5.14
CA ARG A 92 -2.54 7.10 -5.73
C ARG A 92 -2.49 5.90 -6.67
N ILE A 93 -3.41 4.96 -6.50
CA ILE A 93 -3.58 3.82 -7.40
C ILE A 93 -4.10 4.33 -8.75
N LEU A 94 -3.41 3.97 -9.83
CA LEU A 94 -3.82 4.23 -11.21
C LEU A 94 -4.45 2.99 -11.83
N GLU A 95 -3.84 1.83 -11.58
CA GLU A 95 -4.20 0.55 -12.19
C GLU A 95 -3.93 -0.58 -11.20
N LEU A 96 -4.79 -1.59 -11.23
CA LEU A 96 -4.70 -2.79 -10.42
C LEU A 96 -4.93 -3.99 -11.35
N GLU A 97 -3.98 -4.91 -11.43
CA GLU A 97 -4.05 -6.13 -12.22
C GLU A 97 -3.86 -7.34 -11.28
N GLY A 98 -4.41 -8.49 -11.67
CA GLY A 98 -4.38 -9.71 -10.86
C GLY A 98 -5.53 -9.83 -9.87
N MET A 99 -6.23 -8.75 -9.52
CA MET A 99 -7.43 -8.78 -8.68
C MET A 99 -8.49 -7.79 -9.17
N ASP A 100 -9.74 -8.24 -9.20
CA ASP A 100 -10.88 -7.35 -9.49
C ASP A 100 -11.01 -6.27 -8.41
N GLN A 101 -11.33 -5.04 -8.82
CA GLN A 101 -11.41 -3.90 -7.91
C GLN A 101 -12.46 -4.09 -6.81
N SER A 102 -13.59 -4.74 -7.10
CA SER A 102 -14.64 -4.98 -6.11
C SER A 102 -14.20 -6.01 -5.05
N GLU A 103 -13.47 -7.03 -5.46
CA GLU A 103 -12.87 -8.03 -4.57
C GLU A 103 -11.77 -7.41 -3.71
N PHE A 104 -10.92 -6.56 -4.29
CA PHE A 104 -9.92 -5.80 -3.54
C PHE A 104 -10.56 -4.95 -2.44
N ILE A 105 -11.61 -4.19 -2.77
CA ILE A 105 -12.34 -3.38 -1.79
C ILE A 105 -12.98 -4.24 -0.70
N LYS A 106 -13.57 -5.38 -1.09
CA LYS A 106 -14.20 -6.31 -0.14
C LYS A 106 -13.17 -6.88 0.83
N ARG A 107 -12.00 -7.28 0.34
CA ARG A 107 -10.90 -7.80 1.15
C ARG A 107 -10.33 -6.75 2.11
N LEU A 108 -10.17 -5.51 1.65
CA LEU A 108 -9.82 -4.39 2.53
C LEU A 108 -10.83 -4.20 3.67
N LYS A 109 -12.14 -4.26 3.36
CA LYS A 109 -13.22 -4.06 4.35
C LYS A 109 -13.35 -5.16 5.38
N ASN A 110 -13.13 -6.41 4.96
CA ASN A 110 -13.32 -7.58 5.84
C ASN A 110 -12.17 -7.78 6.83
N GLY A 111 -11.17 -6.89 6.79
CA GLY A 111 -9.95 -7.01 7.59
C GLY A 111 -9.01 -8.02 6.95
N LEU A 112 -7.74 -7.62 6.87
CA LEU A 112 -6.66 -8.59 6.67
C LEU A 112 -6.71 -9.55 7.87
N PRO A 113 -6.84 -10.88 7.67
CA PRO A 113 -6.61 -11.79 8.78
C PRO A 113 -5.19 -11.53 9.33
N PRO A 114 -4.95 -11.67 10.66
CA PRO A 114 -3.62 -11.51 11.23
C PRO A 114 -2.64 -12.40 10.45
N GLY A 115 -1.57 -11.78 9.93
CA GLY A 115 -0.72 -12.37 8.90
C GLY A 115 -0.18 -13.74 9.27
N THR A 116 -0.40 -14.74 8.43
CA THR A 116 0.45 -15.91 8.39
C THR A 116 1.76 -15.48 7.76
N ALA A 117 2.84 -15.53 8.55
CA ALA A 117 4.20 -15.39 8.07
C ALA A 117 4.41 -16.27 6.84
N ARG A 118 5.22 -15.78 5.89
CA ARG A 118 5.65 -16.50 4.69
C ARG A 118 5.95 -17.97 5.04
N PRO A 119 5.49 -18.96 4.27
CA PRO A 119 6.19 -20.23 4.27
C PRO A 119 7.60 -19.91 3.79
N SER A 120 8.56 -20.04 4.70
CA SER A 120 9.97 -20.13 4.42
C SER A 120 10.17 -21.07 3.23
N ASP A 121 10.91 -20.61 2.23
CA ASP A 121 11.36 -21.40 1.09
C ASP A 121 11.80 -22.78 1.58
N THR A 122 10.92 -23.76 1.37
CA THR A 122 11.27 -25.18 1.47
C THR A 122 11.51 -25.60 0.03
N GLU A 123 12.66 -25.22 -0.51
CA GLU A 123 13.21 -25.94 -1.65
C GLU A 123 14.14 -27.00 -1.07
N GLU A 124 13.63 -28.22 -1.07
CA GLU A 124 14.35 -29.46 -0.81
C GLU A 124 15.58 -29.56 -1.73
N GLU A 125 16.69 -30.05 -1.16
CA GLU A 125 17.84 -30.58 -1.89
C GLU A 125 17.39 -31.59 -2.96
N PRO A 126 18.13 -31.67 -4.07
CA PRO A 126 19.05 -32.81 -4.17
C PRO A 126 20.51 -32.44 -4.50
#